data_AF-C1B5S3-F1
#
_entry.id   AF-C1B5S3-F1
#
_cell.length_a   1.000
_cell.length_b   1.000
_cell.length_c   1.000
_cell.angle_alpha   90.00
_cell.angle_beta   90.00
_cell.angle_gamma   90.00
#
_symmetry.space_group_name_H-M   'P 1'
#
loop_
_entity.id
_entity.type
_entity.pdbx_description
1 polymer ?
#
loop_
_entity_poly.entity_id
_entity_poly.type
_entity_poly.pdbx_seq_one_letter_code
_entity_poly.pdbx_strand_id
1 'polypeptide(L)'
;MVEGVTGISAAFSVVTALYDSRATGEGQELDLSIIEPLLTILEPQLITQDQLGHTLKRTGNQAEMNAPRGMYETIDAEWVAVSASTVSTASRPRRLVGVGGMVEEEWFSVANGRRAHAADIDAALKPWIVVHQAALRLVARCAELPMLQFWTGGDSAFGSVADRGCSIDVRVAVDLCCGEGGDVGAGR
;
A
#
# COMPACT_ATOMS: atom_id res chain seq x y z
N MET A 1 11.46 3.17 -2.68
CA MET A 1 10.34 4.14 -2.74
C MET A 1 10.79 5.46 -3.34
N VAL A 2 11.79 6.13 -2.76
CA VAL A 2 12.31 7.42 -3.24
C VAL A 2 12.67 7.44 -4.73
N GLU A 3 13.49 6.50 -5.17
CA GLU A 3 13.98 6.44 -6.56
C GLU A 3 12.85 6.17 -7.54
N GLY A 4 11.95 5.22 -7.23
CA GLY A 4 10.83 4.88 -8.11
C GLY A 4 9.85 6.03 -8.32
N VAL A 5 9.52 6.75 -7.25
CA VAL A 5 8.62 7.92 -7.31
C VAL A 5 9.26 9.04 -8.13
N THR A 6 10.53 9.35 -7.83
CA THR A 6 11.27 10.37 -8.58
C THR A 6 11.39 10.00 -10.05
N GLY A 7 11.65 8.73 -10.37
CA GLY A 7 11.72 8.24 -11.74
C GLY A 7 10.41 8.37 -12.50
N ILE A 8 9.27 8.07 -11.85
CA ILE A 8 7.94 8.25 -12.45
C ILE A 8 7.66 9.75 -12.68
N SER A 9 7.94 10.61 -11.69
CA SER A 9 7.79 12.06 -11.84
C SER A 9 8.67 12.61 -12.96
N ALA A 10 9.92 12.17 -13.06
CA ALA A 10 10.84 12.56 -14.12
C ALA A 10 10.31 12.14 -15.50
N ALA A 11 9.86 10.89 -15.64
CA ALA A 11 9.28 10.39 -16.89
C ALA A 11 8.04 11.20 -17.30
N PHE A 12 7.17 11.52 -16.35
CA PHE A 12 5.99 12.35 -16.60
C PHE A 12 6.35 13.78 -17.02
N SER A 13 7.33 14.41 -16.37
CA SER A 13 7.83 15.74 -16.74
C SER A 13 8.41 15.76 -18.16
N VAL A 14 9.18 14.74 -18.55
CA VAL A 14 9.72 14.60 -19.90
C VAL A 14 8.59 14.45 -20.94
N VAL A 15 7.61 13.58 -20.69
CA VAL A 15 6.45 13.42 -21.59
C VAL A 15 5.67 14.73 -21.74
N THR A 16 5.52 15.48 -20.65
CA THR A 16 4.82 16.77 -20.65
C THR A 16 5.58 17.83 -21.45
N ALA A 17 6.90 17.95 -21.26
CA ALA A 17 7.75 18.85 -22.04
C ALA A 17 7.78 18.48 -23.54
N LEU A 18 7.77 17.18 -23.85
CA LEU A 18 7.65 16.71 -25.23
C LEU A 18 6.28 17.01 -25.85
N TYR A 19 5.22 17.00 -25.04
CA TYR A 19 3.88 17.37 -25.49
C TYR A 19 3.80 18.87 -25.79
N ASP A 20 4.32 19.71 -24.89
CA ASP A 20 4.35 21.17 -25.07
C ASP A 20 5.22 21.58 -26.26
N SER A 21 6.42 21.00 -26.39
CA SER A 21 7.32 21.29 -27.51
C SER A 21 6.75 20.95 -28.89
N ARG A 22 5.77 20.03 -28.99
CA ARG A 22 5.05 19.78 -30.26
C ARG A 22 4.14 20.94 -30.65
N ALA A 23 3.63 21.69 -29.69
CA ALA A 23 2.77 22.86 -29.93
C ALA A 23 3.60 24.14 -30.09
N THR A 24 4.65 24.30 -29.29
CA THR A 24 5.45 25.54 -29.22
C THR A 24 6.68 25.52 -30.13
N GLY A 25 7.23 24.33 -30.42
CA GLY A 25 8.51 24.15 -31.11
C GLY A 25 9.74 24.38 -30.23
N GLU A 26 9.56 24.65 -28.94
CA GLU A 26 10.65 24.99 -28.01
C GLU A 26 10.90 23.87 -27.01
N GLY A 27 12.18 23.65 -26.67
CA GLY A 27 12.60 22.74 -25.61
C GLY A 27 12.53 23.38 -24.22
N GLN A 28 12.62 22.57 -23.17
CA GLN A 28 12.57 23.02 -21.78
C GLN A 28 13.68 22.35 -20.96
N GLU A 29 14.22 23.06 -19.98
CA GLU A 29 15.09 22.50 -18.95
C GLU A 29 14.23 21.99 -17.78
N LEU A 30 14.49 20.76 -17.34
CA LEU A 30 13.78 20.14 -16.23
C LEU A 30 14.72 20.03 -15.03
N ASP A 31 14.52 20.87 -14.02
CA ASP A 31 15.12 20.71 -12.70
C ASP A 31 14.16 19.94 -11.80
N LEU A 32 14.60 18.77 -11.31
CA LEU A 32 13.78 17.91 -10.47
C LEU A 32 14.59 17.46 -9.25
N SER A 33 14.12 17.88 -8.08
CA SER A 33 14.63 17.37 -6.81
C SER A 33 14.10 15.97 -6.51
N ILE A 34 14.89 15.14 -5.85
CA ILE A 34 14.42 13.87 -5.27
C ILE A 34 13.38 14.10 -4.15
N ILE A 35 13.44 15.25 -3.49
CA ILE A 35 12.61 15.53 -2.31
C ILE A 35 11.21 15.99 -2.71
N GLU A 36 11.07 16.78 -3.78
CA GLU A 36 9.79 17.39 -4.14
C GLU A 36 8.71 16.35 -4.51
N PRO A 37 8.98 15.32 -5.33
CA PRO A 37 8.03 14.24 -5.57
C PRO A 37 7.66 13.48 -4.29
N LEU A 38 8.60 13.32 -3.36
CA LEU A 38 8.33 12.65 -2.10
C LEU A 38 7.33 13.42 -1.23
N LEU A 39 7.35 14.76 -1.27
CA LEU A 39 6.39 15.57 -0.52
C LEU A 39 4.94 15.25 -0.92
N THR A 40 4.70 14.86 -2.17
CA THR A 40 3.35 14.47 -2.64
C THR A 40 2.83 13.19 -1.98
N ILE A 41 3.73 12.33 -1.50
CA ILE A 41 3.40 11.03 -0.87
C ILE A 41 3.36 11.14 0.66
N LEU A 42 3.93 12.19 1.24
CA LEU A 42 3.81 12.45 2.68
C LEU A 42 2.36 12.82 3.09
N GLU A 43 1.45 13.00 2.14
CA GLU A 43 0.00 13.17 2.33
C GLU A 43 -0.38 14.10 3.53
N PRO A 44 -1.20 13.73 4.55
CA PRO A 44 -1.69 14.73 5.50
C PRO A 44 -0.62 15.24 6.48
N GLN A 45 0.58 14.64 6.53
CA GLN A 45 1.62 14.97 7.51
C GLN A 45 2.04 16.43 7.38
N LEU A 46 2.28 16.89 6.14
CA LEU A 46 2.72 18.25 5.86
C LEU A 46 1.62 19.26 6.21
N ILE A 47 0.38 18.99 5.77
CA ILE A 47 -0.77 19.86 6.02
C ILE A 47 -1.10 19.92 7.52
N THR A 48 -1.03 18.80 8.22
CA THR A 48 -1.32 18.73 9.67
C THR A 48 -0.29 19.52 10.46
N GLN A 49 0.99 19.41 10.11
CA GLN A 49 2.04 20.21 10.76
C GLN A 49 1.89 21.70 10.44
N ASP A 50 1.65 22.05 9.18
CA ASP A 50 1.55 23.44 8.72
C ASP A 50 0.31 24.15 9.27
N GLN A 51 -0.86 23.51 9.22
CA GLN A 51 -2.14 24.11 9.59
C GLN A 51 -2.48 23.97 11.07
N LEU A 52 -2.03 22.89 11.74
CA LEU A 52 -2.39 22.59 13.12
C LEU A 52 -1.19 22.61 14.08
N GLY A 53 0.04 22.81 13.59
CA GLY A 53 1.26 22.73 14.40
C GLY A 53 1.52 21.34 14.97
N HIS A 54 0.84 20.31 14.45
CA HIS A 54 0.81 18.98 15.04
C HIS A 54 1.62 17.97 14.22
N THR A 55 2.66 17.41 14.86
CA THR A 55 3.50 16.38 14.25
C THR A 55 2.88 15.00 14.45
N LEU A 56 2.40 14.40 13.36
CA LEU A 56 1.92 13.02 13.36
C LEU A 56 3.01 12.06 13.83
N LYS A 57 2.64 11.06 14.64
CA LYS A 57 3.56 10.08 15.19
C LYS A 57 3.32 8.70 14.59
N ARG A 58 4.30 7.81 14.74
CA ARG A 58 4.14 6.41 14.35
C ARG A 58 3.14 5.73 15.29
N THR A 59 2.01 5.30 14.75
CA THR A 59 0.95 4.55 15.45
C THR A 59 0.98 3.04 15.17
N GLY A 60 1.99 2.56 14.43
CA GLY A 60 2.07 1.16 14.01
C GLY A 60 1.00 0.86 12.95
N ASN A 61 0.31 -0.27 13.07
CA ASN A 61 -0.73 -0.69 12.12
C ASN A 61 -2.10 -0.04 12.39
N GLN A 62 -2.19 0.84 13.40
CA GLN A 62 -3.42 1.55 13.74
C GLN A 62 -3.56 2.81 12.91
N ALA A 63 -4.75 3.03 12.34
CA ALA A 63 -5.03 4.26 11.61
C ALA A 63 -5.56 5.35 12.55
N GLU A 64 -4.94 6.52 12.52
CA GLU A 64 -5.39 7.67 13.31
C GLU A 64 -6.74 8.23 12.86
N MET A 65 -7.23 7.85 11.67
CA MET A 65 -8.40 8.48 11.05
C MET A 65 -9.73 7.73 11.23
N ASN A 66 -9.74 6.42 11.48
CA ASN A 66 -10.97 5.65 11.74
C ASN A 66 -10.67 4.32 12.46
N ALA A 67 -11.70 3.72 13.08
CA ALA A 67 -11.67 2.34 13.56
C ALA A 67 -12.97 1.59 13.18
N PRO A 68 -12.91 0.26 13.00
CA PRO A 68 -11.71 -0.60 13.03
C PRO A 68 -10.83 -0.46 11.77
N ARG A 69 -9.52 -0.28 11.99
CA ARG A 69 -8.49 -0.30 10.95
C ARG A 69 -7.21 -0.87 11.54
N GLY A 70 -6.82 -2.06 11.10
CA GLY A 70 -5.67 -2.75 11.66
C GLY A 70 -5.29 -4.02 10.92
N MET A 71 -4.20 -4.62 11.37
CA MET A 71 -3.73 -5.93 10.91
C MET A 71 -3.85 -6.94 12.05
N TYR A 72 -4.38 -8.12 11.73
CA TYR A 72 -4.62 -9.19 12.69
C TYR A 72 -4.09 -10.50 12.15
N GLU A 73 -3.48 -11.27 13.03
CA GLU A 73 -2.91 -12.58 12.74
C GLU A 73 -3.97 -13.67 12.95
N THR A 74 -4.06 -14.61 12.02
CA THR A 74 -4.92 -15.80 12.08
C THR A 74 -4.23 -16.95 12.82
N ILE A 75 -4.91 -18.08 13.01
CA ILE A 75 -4.34 -19.22 13.77
C ILE A 75 -3.10 -19.83 13.11
N ASP A 76 -2.99 -19.70 11.79
CA ASP A 76 -1.93 -20.24 10.94
C ASP A 76 -0.84 -19.23 10.62
N ALA A 77 -0.72 -18.15 11.41
CA ALA A 77 0.28 -17.08 11.26
C ALA A 77 0.18 -16.29 9.93
N GLU A 78 -0.96 -16.38 9.26
CA GLU A 78 -1.31 -15.53 8.12
C GLU A 78 -1.92 -14.20 8.63
N TRP A 79 -1.83 -13.15 7.82
CA TRP A 79 -2.26 -11.81 8.22
C TRP A 79 -3.45 -11.31 7.40
N VAL A 80 -4.41 -10.70 8.09
CA VAL A 80 -5.57 -10.02 7.49
C VAL A 80 -5.58 -8.56 7.89
N ALA A 81 -5.70 -7.69 6.91
CA ALA A 81 -5.97 -6.28 7.11
C ALA A 81 -7.49 -6.05 7.13
N VAL A 82 -7.97 -5.32 8.13
CA VAL A 82 -9.38 -4.88 8.24
C VAL A 82 -9.41 -3.38 8.06
N SER A 83 -10.29 -2.87 7.20
CA SER A 83 -10.47 -1.42 7.01
C SER A 83 -11.94 -1.04 6.91
N ALA A 84 -12.58 -0.80 8.05
CA ALA A 84 -13.98 -0.35 8.10
C ALA A 84 -14.06 1.12 8.51
N SER A 85 -14.13 1.99 7.51
CA SER A 85 -14.05 3.44 7.69
C SER A 85 -15.42 4.08 7.95
N THR A 86 -16.50 3.43 7.52
CA THR A 86 -17.88 3.94 7.62
C THR A 86 -18.65 3.19 8.69
N VAL A 87 -19.70 3.80 9.26
CA VAL A 87 -20.62 3.10 10.17
C VAL A 87 -21.18 1.84 9.50
N SER A 88 -21.57 1.95 8.22
CA SER A 88 -22.15 0.85 7.45
C SER A 88 -21.22 -0.32 7.20
N THR A 89 -19.90 -0.12 7.28
CA THR A 89 -18.90 -1.20 7.18
C THR A 89 -18.47 -1.66 8.56
N ALA A 90 -18.35 -0.75 9.52
CA ALA A 90 -17.96 -1.04 10.90
C ALA A 90 -19.04 -1.79 11.68
N SER A 91 -20.32 -1.67 11.31
CA SER A 91 -21.43 -2.39 11.94
C SER A 91 -21.64 -3.80 11.41
N ARG A 92 -21.08 -4.16 10.25
CA ARG A 92 -21.23 -5.50 9.65
C ARG A 92 -20.64 -6.63 10.50
N PRO A 93 -19.50 -6.46 11.19
CA PRO A 93 -18.98 -7.43 12.15
C PRO A 93 -19.95 -7.78 13.28
N ARG A 94 -21.01 -6.98 13.53
CA ARG A 94 -21.96 -7.19 14.64
C ARG A 94 -22.49 -8.61 14.73
N ARG A 95 -22.85 -9.20 13.58
CA ARG A 95 -23.41 -10.56 13.51
C ARG A 95 -22.34 -11.65 13.61
N LEU A 96 -21.13 -11.37 13.12
CA LEU A 96 -20.05 -12.34 12.99
C LEU A 96 -19.21 -12.44 14.25
N VAL A 97 -18.88 -11.30 14.85
CA VAL A 97 -17.92 -11.15 15.96
C VAL A 97 -18.63 -11.12 17.32
N GLY A 98 -19.97 -11.07 17.34
CA GLY A 98 -20.73 -11.00 18.59
C GLY A 98 -20.65 -9.64 19.30
N VAL A 99 -20.23 -8.58 18.60
CA VAL A 99 -20.12 -7.20 19.11
C VAL A 99 -21.48 -6.47 19.16
N GLY A 100 -22.54 -7.23 19.40
CA GLY A 100 -23.94 -6.81 19.31
C GLY A 100 -24.27 -5.53 20.05
N GLY A 101 -23.74 -5.38 21.28
CA GLY A 101 -23.99 -4.23 22.14
C GLY A 101 -23.16 -3.00 21.79
N MET A 102 -21.92 -3.18 21.35
CA MET A 102 -21.01 -2.07 21.03
C MET A 102 -21.50 -1.22 19.86
N VAL A 103 -22.19 -1.83 18.90
CA VAL A 103 -22.72 -1.13 17.71
C VAL A 103 -23.93 -0.24 18.04
N GLU A 104 -24.61 -0.49 19.15
CA GLU A 104 -25.77 0.31 19.60
C GLU A 104 -25.35 1.53 20.44
N GLU A 105 -24.08 1.60 20.83
CA GLU A 105 -23.56 2.75 21.56
C GLU A 105 -23.52 4.00 20.69
N GLU A 106 -23.90 5.14 21.26
CA GLU A 106 -23.94 6.42 20.55
C GLU A 106 -22.57 6.78 19.94
N TRP A 107 -21.48 6.49 20.67
CA TRP A 107 -20.11 6.73 20.22
C TRP A 107 -19.72 5.89 19.00
N PHE A 108 -20.37 4.74 18.76
CA PHE A 108 -20.06 3.88 17.62
C PHE A 108 -20.53 4.49 16.29
N SER A 109 -21.56 5.33 16.34
CA SER A 109 -22.14 5.99 15.15
C SER A 109 -21.20 7.03 14.53
N VAL A 110 -20.20 7.52 15.26
CA VAL A 110 -19.27 8.57 14.81
C VAL A 110 -17.84 8.07 14.72
N ALA A 111 -17.10 8.52 13.70
CA ALA A 111 -15.72 8.13 13.44
C ALA A 111 -14.78 8.38 14.64
N ASN A 112 -14.90 9.56 15.25
CA ASN A 112 -14.08 9.94 16.42
C ASN A 112 -14.41 9.09 17.65
N GLY A 113 -15.68 8.70 17.84
CA GLY A 113 -16.07 7.83 18.95
C GLY A 113 -15.50 6.43 18.78
N ARG A 114 -15.60 5.84 17.58
CA ARG A 114 -14.93 4.56 17.27
C ARG A 114 -13.42 4.62 17.47
N ARG A 115 -12.78 5.74 17.11
CA ARG A 115 -11.34 5.97 17.35
C ARG A 115 -11.00 5.96 18.83
N ALA A 116 -11.76 6.68 19.65
CA ALA A 116 -11.55 6.72 21.09
C ALA A 116 -11.67 5.33 21.75
N HIS A 117 -12.46 4.45 21.14
CA HIS A 117 -12.69 3.07 21.55
C HIS A 117 -12.00 2.03 20.65
N ALA A 118 -10.94 2.42 19.92
CA ALA A 118 -10.25 1.51 18.99
C ALA A 118 -9.72 0.25 19.71
N ALA A 119 -9.21 0.41 20.93
CA ALA A 119 -8.75 -0.71 21.74
C ALA A 119 -9.88 -1.68 22.11
N ASP A 120 -11.07 -1.17 22.43
CA ASP A 120 -12.24 -2.00 22.76
C ASP A 120 -12.72 -2.77 21.53
N ILE A 121 -12.77 -2.09 20.37
CA ILE A 121 -13.12 -2.71 19.09
C ILE A 121 -12.11 -3.81 18.73
N ASP A 122 -10.81 -3.55 18.88
CA ASP A 122 -9.75 -4.53 18.62
C ASP A 122 -9.81 -5.73 19.58
N ALA A 123 -10.05 -5.48 20.86
CA ALA A 123 -10.21 -6.52 21.86
C ALA A 123 -11.38 -7.47 21.53
N ALA A 124 -12.42 -6.96 20.90
CA ALA A 124 -13.54 -7.77 20.45
C ALA A 124 -13.27 -8.48 19.11
N LEU A 125 -12.55 -7.85 18.18
CA LEU A 125 -12.29 -8.40 16.85
C LEU A 125 -11.20 -9.47 16.83
N LYS A 126 -10.13 -9.28 17.61
CA LYS A 126 -8.96 -10.17 17.60
C LYS A 126 -9.28 -11.63 17.96
N PRO A 127 -10.08 -11.95 19.01
CA PRO A 127 -10.42 -13.34 19.34
C PRO A 127 -11.19 -14.05 18.24
N TRP A 128 -12.01 -13.30 17.49
CA TRP A 128 -12.75 -13.86 16.38
C TRP A 128 -11.84 -14.12 15.17
N ILE A 129 -10.89 -13.23 14.85
CA ILE A 129 -9.95 -13.44 13.73
C ILE A 129 -8.99 -14.61 14.01
N VAL A 130 -8.43 -14.68 15.23
CA VAL A 130 -7.35 -15.63 15.55
C VAL A 130 -7.76 -17.10 15.48
N VAL A 131 -9.05 -17.43 15.52
CA VAL A 131 -9.53 -18.84 15.44
C VAL A 131 -9.74 -19.32 14.01
N HIS A 132 -9.68 -18.43 13.03
CA HIS A 132 -9.84 -18.79 11.63
C HIS A 132 -8.49 -19.17 11.01
N GLN A 133 -8.53 -20.08 10.04
CA GLN A 133 -7.39 -20.48 9.22
C GLN A 133 -7.45 -19.82 7.84
N ALA A 134 -6.29 -19.58 7.26
CA ALA A 134 -6.02 -19.03 5.95
C ALA A 134 -6.72 -17.68 5.72
N ALA A 135 -5.95 -16.60 5.68
CA ALA A 135 -6.44 -15.24 5.45
C ALA A 135 -7.44 -15.16 4.28
N LEU A 136 -7.17 -15.82 3.14
CA LEU A 136 -8.09 -15.84 2.00
C LEU A 136 -9.45 -16.47 2.30
N ARG A 137 -9.46 -17.58 3.06
CA ARG A 137 -10.71 -18.29 3.40
C ARG A 137 -11.53 -17.48 4.39
N LEU A 138 -10.87 -16.81 5.33
CA LEU A 138 -11.51 -15.87 6.23
C LEU A 138 -12.15 -14.71 5.44
N VAL A 139 -11.41 -14.09 4.53
CA VAL A 139 -11.91 -13.01 3.68
C VAL A 139 -13.10 -13.48 2.83
N ALA A 140 -13.00 -14.64 2.18
CA ALA A 140 -14.07 -15.20 1.36
C ALA A 140 -15.35 -15.51 2.17
N ARG A 141 -15.19 -16.04 3.39
CA ARG A 141 -16.32 -16.31 4.30
C ARG A 141 -17.00 -15.02 4.76
N CYS A 142 -16.23 -13.94 4.84
CA CYS A 142 -16.64 -12.68 5.44
C CYS A 142 -16.63 -11.57 4.40
N ALA A 143 -17.12 -11.86 3.19
CA ALA A 143 -17.26 -10.90 2.09
C ALA A 143 -18.09 -9.64 2.46
N GLU A 144 -18.85 -9.70 3.55
CA GLU A 144 -19.53 -8.52 4.11
C GLU A 144 -18.55 -7.53 4.76
N LEU A 145 -17.36 -7.96 5.20
CA LEU A 145 -16.36 -7.13 5.87
C LEU A 145 -15.32 -6.61 4.86
N PRO A 146 -14.86 -5.36 5.00
CA PRO A 146 -13.77 -4.82 4.18
C PRO A 146 -12.42 -5.38 4.68
N MET A 147 -12.19 -6.65 4.40
CA MET A 147 -10.99 -7.38 4.77
C MET A 147 -10.18 -7.76 3.53
N LEU A 148 -8.87 -7.75 3.70
CA LEU A 148 -7.88 -8.07 2.67
C LEU A 148 -6.85 -9.01 3.28
N GLN A 149 -6.45 -10.03 2.52
CA GLN A 149 -5.27 -10.82 2.86
C GLN A 149 -4.00 -10.00 2.64
N PHE A 150 -3.10 -10.02 3.61
CA PHE A 150 -1.75 -9.54 3.42
C PHE A 150 -0.91 -10.61 2.70
N TRP A 151 -0.13 -10.20 1.70
CA TRP A 151 0.66 -11.12 0.89
C TRP A 151 2.15 -11.01 1.21
N THR A 152 2.83 -12.14 1.20
CA THR A 152 4.30 -12.24 1.25
C THR A 152 4.87 -12.54 -0.13
N GLY A 153 6.17 -12.29 -0.31
CA GLY A 153 6.87 -12.40 -1.61
C GLY A 153 6.84 -13.79 -2.26
N GLY A 154 6.45 -14.84 -1.52
CA GLY A 154 6.33 -16.22 -2.04
C GLY A 154 4.91 -16.63 -2.43
N ASP A 155 3.92 -15.75 -2.26
CA ASP A 155 2.52 -16.15 -2.37
C ASP A 155 2.05 -16.32 -3.82
N SER A 156 1.19 -17.32 -4.05
CA SER A 156 0.62 -17.60 -5.38
C SER A 156 -0.27 -16.49 -5.95
N ALA A 157 -0.63 -15.47 -5.15
CA ALA A 157 -1.35 -14.29 -5.62
C ALA A 157 -0.58 -13.46 -6.65
N PHE A 158 0.75 -13.60 -6.73
CA PHE A 158 1.53 -13.05 -7.83
C PHE A 158 1.13 -13.63 -9.19
N GLY A 159 0.45 -14.78 -9.24
CA GLY A 159 -0.18 -15.28 -10.46
C GLY A 159 -1.18 -14.29 -11.05
N SER A 160 -2.07 -13.71 -10.23
CA SER A 160 -3.03 -12.70 -10.69
C SER A 160 -2.37 -11.38 -11.11
N VAL A 161 -1.18 -11.09 -10.57
CA VAL A 161 -0.36 -9.92 -10.94
C VAL A 161 0.31 -10.18 -12.29
N ALA A 162 0.82 -11.38 -12.52
CA ALA A 162 1.38 -11.80 -13.79
C ALA A 162 0.33 -11.85 -14.91
N ASP A 163 -0.88 -12.36 -14.62
CA ASP A 163 -1.99 -12.42 -15.59
C ASP A 163 -2.43 -11.03 -16.09
N ARG A 164 -2.20 -9.98 -15.30
CA ARG A 164 -2.47 -8.58 -15.67
C ARG A 164 -1.32 -7.92 -16.45
N GLY A 165 -0.26 -8.67 -16.75
CA GLY A 165 0.93 -8.14 -17.42
C GLY A 165 1.77 -7.22 -16.53
N CYS A 166 1.56 -7.24 -15.21
CA CYS A 166 2.36 -6.44 -14.27
C CYS A 166 3.73 -7.06 -13.97
N SER A 167 3.99 -8.28 -14.46
CA SER A 167 5.30 -8.93 -14.46
C SER A 167 5.66 -9.33 -15.88
N ILE A 168 6.92 -9.12 -16.27
CA ILE A 168 7.48 -9.54 -17.55
C ILE A 168 8.79 -10.29 -17.30
N ASP A 169 8.96 -11.42 -17.97
CA ASP A 169 10.22 -12.17 -17.92
C ASP A 169 11.22 -11.56 -18.90
N VAL A 170 12.27 -10.94 -18.38
CA VAL A 170 13.37 -10.39 -19.19
C VAL A 170 14.56 -11.34 -19.12
N ARG A 171 14.93 -11.94 -20.24
CA ARG A 171 16.17 -12.72 -20.35
C ARG A 171 17.35 -11.76 -20.52
N VAL A 172 18.15 -11.61 -19.49
CA VAL A 172 19.39 -10.84 -19.54
C VAL A 172 20.52 -11.76 -20.00
N ALA A 173 20.96 -11.61 -21.24
CA ALA A 173 22.21 -12.22 -21.70
C ALA A 173 23.36 -11.31 -21.25
N VAL A 174 24.16 -11.78 -20.29
CA VAL A 174 25.41 -11.11 -19.91
C VAL A 174 26.50 -11.65 -20.81
N ASP A 175 26.83 -10.90 -21.86
CA ASP A 175 27.99 -11.21 -22.69
C ASP A 175 29.24 -10.76 -21.93
N LEU A 176 29.88 -11.70 -21.24
CA LEU A 176 31.17 -11.46 -20.63
C LEU A 176 32.19 -11.39 -21.76
N CYS A 177 32.48 -10.18 -22.25
CA CYS A 177 33.67 -9.92 -23.06
C CYS A 177 34.93 -10.16 -22.22
N CYS A 178 35.30 -11.43 -22.01
CA CYS A 178 36.67 -11.79 -21.73
C CYS A 178 37.46 -11.59 -23.02
N GLY A 179 38.26 -10.52 -23.07
CA GLY A 179 39.15 -10.25 -24.19
C GLY A 179 40.18 -11.37 -24.37
N GLU A 180 40.05 -12.13 -25.46
CA GLU A 180 41.17 -12.91 -25.99
C GLU A 180 41.98 -12.01 -26.92
N GLY A 181 43.25 -11.81 -26.56
CA GLY A 181 44.19 -10.98 -27.29
C GLY A 181 44.42 -11.49 -28.70
N GLY A 182 44.25 -10.60 -29.67
CA GLY A 182 44.60 -10.84 -31.06
C GLY A 182 46.12 -10.95 -31.24
N ASP A 183 46.56 -12.13 -31.66
CA ASP A 183 47.91 -12.39 -32.14
C ASP A 183 48.09 -11.73 -33.52
N VAL A 184 48.95 -10.71 -33.58
CA VAL A 184 49.32 -10.05 -34.85
C VAL A 184 50.49 -10.82 -35.46
N GLY A 185 50.16 -11.91 -36.17
CA GLY A 185 51.09 -12.73 -36.94
C GLY A 185 51.26 -12.22 -38.38
N ALA A 186 52.50 -11.90 -38.73
CA ALA A 186 52.95 -11.33 -39.99
C ALA A 186 52.78 -12.25 -41.23
N GLY A 187 52.50 -11.65 -42.39
CA GLY A 187 52.64 -12.27 -43.71
C GLY A 187 53.10 -11.22 -44.73
N ARG A 188 54.30 -11.44 -45.27
CA ARG A 188 54.96 -10.66 -46.34
C ARG A 188 54.32 -10.89 -47.70
#